data_AF-A0A7D5XEP2-F1
#
_entry.id   AF-A0A7D5XEP2-F1
#
_cell.length_a   1.000
_cell.length_b   1.000
_cell.length_c   1.000
_cell.angle_alpha   90.00
_cell.angle_beta   90.00
_cell.angle_gamma   90.00
#
_symmetry.space_group_name_H-M   'P 1'
#
loop_
_entity.id
_entity.type
_entity.pdbx_description
1 polymer ?
#
loop_
_entity_poly.entity_id
_entity_poly.type
_entity_poly.pdbx_seq_one_letter_code
_entity_poly.pdbx_strand_id
1 'polypeptide(L)'
;MRYCTECGKKLLKPNLKYCPECGAALSKETPPPVSAEQPPAALSAKAGTEKLAAEEPAARSRKPGFRPLRFVLVMLLLFGIAFLVLLVGLPILFFYLSGGLQDGGQDSCANVTCSNYCNGNIRYYNGFCVVGQCQYYPEVCPNGCSNDSCNSPKPVEPELSQIYISVSHENEDPYYGSYCDKINPYDLSVREAVSEAIKKHPGRYSVDQLFDIFDWVKANVRYQNVPLGGIPYPAAETLVTKSGDCKNQAVLVTSMIRAIGGTAKVVADPGCSHAYAMVYAGSSEAELRNLSRAIASHYGSNASVDYFKYNNGTVSYLVYNNSMWIIFDTAAGNYPGTTLKNCSGNRTLHMITSCLDCVNSYPNKPYTFNDKCYSQCPSGAVTANQYACKPCPAGYQSYNDQCLKCPTGQILGNDGLCYPTCGNPTTYCQSGSHCYNNKCVTCQAGYILGTDGLCYQPCGSPTTYCQSGSYCSNGRCYRS
;
A
#
# COMPACT_ATOMS: atom_id res chain seq x y z
N MET A 1 19.12 -1.98 -36.11
CA MET A 1 18.84 -0.75 -35.32
C MET A 1 20.10 -0.43 -34.52
N ARG A 2 20.54 0.83 -34.45
CA ARG A 2 21.75 1.21 -33.69
C ARG A 2 21.36 1.65 -32.28
N TYR A 3 22.14 1.27 -31.29
CA TYR A 3 22.00 1.70 -29.90
C TYR A 3 23.29 2.39 -29.48
N CYS A 4 23.22 3.40 -28.62
CA CYS A 4 24.41 3.97 -28.01
C CYS A 4 24.98 2.97 -26.99
N THR A 5 26.27 2.64 -27.10
CA THR A 5 26.94 1.69 -26.21
C THR A 5 27.07 2.20 -24.78
N GLU A 6 27.15 3.53 -24.60
CA GLU A 6 27.27 4.15 -23.28
C GLU A 6 25.95 4.22 -22.51
N CYS A 7 24.84 4.51 -23.17
CA CYS A 7 23.55 4.75 -22.49
C CYS A 7 22.41 3.81 -22.89
N GLY A 8 22.64 2.89 -23.83
CA GLY A 8 21.65 1.89 -24.26
C GLY A 8 20.45 2.45 -25.04
N LYS A 9 20.38 3.76 -25.32
CA LYS A 9 19.25 4.37 -26.05
C LYS A 9 19.30 4.07 -27.54
N LYS A 10 18.11 3.87 -28.11
CA LYS A 10 17.89 3.60 -29.54
C LYS A 10 18.14 4.85 -30.38
N LEU A 11 18.99 4.74 -31.40
CA LEU A 11 19.28 5.84 -32.32
C LEU A 11 18.32 5.78 -33.52
N LEU A 12 17.47 6.81 -33.65
CA LEU A 12 16.44 6.89 -34.70
C LEU A 12 16.96 7.39 -36.05
N LYS A 13 18.12 8.07 -36.08
CA LYS A 13 18.71 8.62 -37.31
C LYS A 13 20.02 7.91 -37.67
N PRO A 14 20.19 7.45 -38.92
CA PRO A 14 21.50 7.01 -39.40
C PRO A 14 22.48 8.19 -39.45
N ASN A 15 23.77 7.94 -39.20
CA ASN A 15 24.90 8.89 -39.32
C ASN A 15 25.06 9.97 -38.23
N LEU A 16 24.56 9.76 -37.01
CA LEU A 16 24.92 10.61 -35.87
C LEU A 16 26.40 10.41 -35.50
N LYS A 17 27.16 11.51 -35.32
CA LYS A 17 28.54 11.49 -34.78
C LYS A 17 28.55 11.39 -33.26
N TYR A 18 27.49 11.85 -32.60
CA TYR A 18 27.34 11.87 -31.15
C TYR A 18 25.94 11.42 -30.76
N CYS A 19 25.81 10.76 -29.61
CA CYS A 19 24.51 10.41 -29.04
C CYS A 19 23.79 11.70 -28.57
N PRO A 20 22.57 11.98 -29.01
CA PRO A 20 21.84 13.19 -28.60
C PRO A 20 21.44 13.17 -27.12
N GLU A 21 21.38 12.00 -26.50
CA GLU A 21 20.96 11.86 -25.09
C GLU A 21 22.13 12.05 -24.11
N CYS A 22 23.32 11.52 -24.41
CA CYS A 22 24.45 11.54 -23.48
C CYS A 22 25.72 12.22 -24.01
N GLY A 23 25.73 12.68 -25.28
CA GLY A 23 26.88 13.35 -25.88
C GLY A 23 28.05 12.44 -26.26
N ALA A 24 27.98 11.13 -26.00
CA ALA A 24 29.06 10.20 -26.32
C ALA A 24 29.33 10.11 -27.83
N ALA A 25 30.61 10.08 -28.22
CA ALA A 25 31.02 9.89 -29.61
C ALA A 25 30.66 8.47 -30.10
N LEU A 26 30.00 8.37 -31.24
CA LEU A 26 29.63 7.09 -31.84
C LEU A 26 30.78 6.62 -32.75
N SER A 27 31.50 5.58 -32.33
CA SER A 27 32.60 5.00 -33.12
C SER A 27 32.07 4.31 -34.39
N LYS A 28 32.89 4.28 -35.44
CA LYS A 28 32.54 3.65 -36.72
C LYS A 28 32.40 2.14 -36.54
N GLU A 29 31.18 1.67 -36.85
CA GLU A 29 30.77 0.31 -37.21
C GLU A 29 31.50 -0.85 -36.52
N THR A 30 30.95 -1.26 -35.38
CA THR A 30 31.14 -2.61 -34.85
C THR A 30 29.87 -3.44 -35.14
N PRO A 31 29.97 -4.63 -35.76
CA PRO A 31 28.84 -5.55 -35.90
C PRO A 31 28.33 -6.01 -34.52
N PRO A 32 27.07 -6.48 -34.43
CA PRO A 32 26.44 -6.84 -33.17
C PRO A 32 27.24 -7.92 -32.43
N PRO A 33 27.28 -7.89 -31.08
CA PRO A 33 27.89 -8.95 -30.29
C PRO A 33 27.17 -10.27 -30.55
N VAL A 34 27.94 -11.27 -30.99
CA VAL A 34 27.48 -12.66 -31.13
C VAL A 34 27.31 -13.22 -29.71
N SER A 35 26.08 -13.64 -29.39
CA SER A 35 25.76 -14.31 -28.13
C SER A 35 26.49 -15.65 -28.05
N ALA A 36 27.38 -15.79 -27.07
CA ALA A 36 28.12 -17.02 -26.80
C ALA A 36 27.27 -18.03 -25.99
N GLU A 37 27.37 -19.29 -26.44
CA GLU A 37 27.27 -20.57 -25.72
C GLU A 37 26.02 -20.93 -24.89
N GLN A 38 25.20 -21.81 -25.50
CA GLN A 38 24.39 -22.83 -24.83
C GLN A 38 25.25 -24.07 -24.49
N PRO A 39 25.18 -24.63 -23.28
CA PRO A 39 25.66 -25.99 -22.99
C PRO A 39 24.62 -27.06 -23.39
N PRO A 40 25.04 -28.34 -23.50
CA PRO A 40 24.38 -29.33 -24.33
C PRO A 40 23.17 -29.99 -23.69
N ALA A 41 22.24 -30.40 -24.57
CA ALA A 41 21.10 -31.25 -24.26
C ALA A 41 21.55 -32.63 -23.75
N ALA A 42 21.00 -33.03 -22.60
CA ALA A 42 21.02 -34.41 -22.12
C ALA A 42 19.68 -35.10 -22.41
N LEU A 43 19.81 -36.36 -22.83
CA LEU A 43 18.80 -37.26 -23.33
C LEU A 43 17.71 -37.67 -22.31
N SER A 44 16.48 -37.74 -22.82
CA SER A 44 15.52 -38.86 -22.73
C SER A 44 15.34 -39.65 -21.43
N ALA A 45 14.12 -39.61 -20.88
CA ALA A 45 13.38 -40.84 -20.55
C ALA A 45 11.85 -40.65 -20.48
N LYS A 46 11.16 -41.43 -21.33
CA LYS A 46 9.84 -42.10 -21.20
C LYS A 46 8.63 -41.29 -20.67
N ALA A 47 7.64 -40.99 -21.52
CA ALA A 47 6.58 -41.90 -22.00
C ALA A 47 5.52 -42.23 -20.92
N GLY A 48 4.39 -41.53 -21.02
CA GLY A 48 3.13 -41.81 -20.34
C GLY A 48 2.00 -41.19 -21.16
N THR A 49 1.49 -41.95 -22.12
CA THR A 49 0.33 -41.64 -22.96
C THR A 49 -0.95 -41.68 -22.12
N GLU A 50 -1.68 -40.57 -22.08
CA GLU A 50 -3.13 -40.61 -21.90
C GLU A 50 -3.81 -39.67 -22.91
N LYS A 51 -4.94 -40.15 -23.38
CA LYS A 51 -5.58 -39.87 -24.66
C LYS A 51 -7.03 -39.48 -24.34
N LEU A 52 -7.64 -38.69 -25.22
CA LEU A 52 -9.07 -38.28 -25.24
C LEU A 52 -9.45 -37.15 -24.26
N ALA A 53 -10.27 -36.16 -24.59
CA ALA A 53 -11.03 -35.85 -25.81
C ALA A 53 -11.22 -34.33 -25.88
N ALA A 54 -11.12 -33.78 -27.09
CA ALA A 54 -11.61 -32.46 -27.42
C ALA A 54 -13.02 -32.63 -28.02
N GLU A 55 -14.01 -31.97 -27.43
CA GLU A 55 -15.29 -31.69 -28.08
C GLU A 55 -15.51 -30.17 -28.09
N GLU A 56 -15.42 -29.58 -29.27
CA GLU A 56 -16.09 -28.33 -29.59
C GLU A 56 -17.60 -28.56 -29.67
N PRO A 57 -18.40 -27.51 -29.44
CA PRO A 57 -19.53 -27.33 -30.35
C PRO A 57 -19.60 -25.93 -30.96
N ALA A 58 -19.80 -25.95 -32.26
CA ALA A 58 -20.06 -24.82 -33.14
C ALA A 58 -21.30 -24.02 -32.70
N ALA A 59 -21.12 -22.69 -32.64
CA ALA A 59 -22.19 -21.73 -32.42
C ALA A 59 -23.05 -21.56 -33.69
N ARG A 60 -24.35 -21.86 -33.59
CA ARG A 60 -25.35 -21.66 -34.63
C ARG A 60 -26.22 -20.44 -34.28
N SER A 61 -26.04 -19.36 -35.04
CA SER A 61 -26.86 -18.14 -35.01
C SER A 61 -28.32 -18.44 -35.43
N ARG A 62 -29.30 -18.11 -34.58
CA ARG A 62 -30.73 -18.03 -34.94
C ARG A 62 -31.29 -16.67 -34.54
N LYS A 63 -31.87 -15.98 -35.53
CA LYS A 63 -32.64 -14.73 -35.38
C LYS A 63 -33.92 -14.97 -34.56
N PRO A 64 -34.35 -14.02 -33.69
CA PRO A 64 -35.61 -14.15 -32.96
C PRO A 64 -36.81 -13.79 -33.86
N GLY A 65 -37.75 -14.73 -33.98
CA GLY A 65 -39.05 -14.52 -34.60
C GLY A 65 -40.02 -13.86 -33.62
N PHE A 66 -40.65 -12.78 -34.07
CA PHE A 66 -41.72 -12.05 -33.40
C PHE A 66 -42.96 -12.96 -33.23
N ARG A 67 -43.40 -13.22 -31.98
CA ARG A 67 -44.62 -13.99 -31.67
C ARG A 67 -45.74 -13.04 -31.18
N PRO A 68 -46.91 -12.97 -31.84
CA PRO A 68 -47.99 -12.02 -31.50
C PRO A 68 -48.86 -12.43 -30.30
N LEU A 69 -48.54 -13.52 -29.59
CA LEU A 69 -49.43 -14.12 -28.60
C LEU A 69 -49.54 -13.32 -27.27
N ARG A 70 -48.59 -12.43 -26.96
CA ARG A 70 -48.62 -11.63 -25.72
C ARG A 70 -49.58 -10.44 -25.78
N PHE A 71 -49.95 -9.95 -26.97
CA PHE A 71 -50.85 -8.80 -27.09
C PHE A 71 -52.32 -9.15 -26.84
N VAL A 72 -52.75 -10.37 -27.18
CA VAL A 72 -54.14 -10.80 -27.01
C VAL A 72 -54.47 -11.05 -25.53
N LEU A 73 -53.52 -11.55 -24.75
CA LEU A 73 -53.74 -11.84 -23.32
C LEU A 73 -53.89 -10.55 -22.47
N VAL A 74 -53.14 -9.49 -22.81
CA VAL A 74 -53.21 -8.21 -22.11
C VAL A 74 -54.54 -7.50 -22.37
N MET A 75 -55.07 -7.58 -23.59
CA MET A 75 -56.38 -6.99 -23.93
C MET A 75 -57.55 -7.70 -23.24
N LEU A 76 -57.50 -9.04 -23.09
CA LEU A 76 -58.52 -9.78 -22.34
C LEU A 76 -58.50 -9.47 -20.84
N LEU A 77 -57.32 -9.27 -20.25
CA LEU A 77 -57.17 -8.86 -18.85
C LEU A 77 -57.75 -7.45 -18.58
N LEU A 78 -57.51 -6.50 -19.49
CA LEU A 78 -58.02 -5.14 -19.34
C LEU A 78 -59.55 -5.07 -19.46
N PHE A 79 -60.16 -5.85 -20.36
CA PHE A 79 -61.62 -5.93 -20.46
C PHE A 79 -62.26 -6.64 -19.26
N GLY A 80 -61.62 -7.68 -18.72
CA GLY A 80 -62.10 -8.37 -17.53
C GLY A 80 -62.15 -7.47 -16.28
N ILE A 81 -61.14 -6.63 -16.08
CA ILE A 81 -61.08 -5.70 -14.95
C ILE A 81 -62.15 -4.61 -15.07
N ALA A 82 -62.36 -4.04 -16.26
CA ALA A 82 -63.39 -3.02 -16.48
C ALA A 82 -64.81 -3.56 -16.20
N PHE A 83 -65.08 -4.81 -16.54
CA PHE A 83 -66.38 -5.47 -16.28
C PHE A 83 -66.59 -5.77 -14.80
N LEU A 84 -65.53 -6.15 -14.08
CA LEU A 84 -65.58 -6.39 -12.63
C LEU A 84 -65.84 -5.09 -11.84
N VAL A 85 -65.23 -3.98 -12.26
CA VAL A 85 -65.45 -2.65 -11.63
C VAL A 85 -66.89 -2.18 -11.83
N LEU A 86 -67.51 -2.45 -12.98
CA LEU A 86 -68.92 -2.11 -13.23
C LEU A 86 -69.89 -2.98 -12.42
N LEU A 87 -69.64 -4.29 -12.31
CA LEU A 87 -70.53 -5.21 -11.59
C LEU A 87 -70.45 -5.08 -10.07
N VAL A 88 -69.26 -4.79 -9.52
CA VAL A 88 -69.06 -4.71 -8.06
C VAL A 88 -69.09 -3.28 -7.56
N GLY A 89 -68.62 -2.30 -8.34
CA GLY A 89 -68.54 -0.89 -7.92
C GLY A 89 -69.90 -0.19 -7.83
N LEU A 90 -70.82 -0.45 -8.77
CA LEU A 90 -72.14 0.17 -8.78
C LEU A 90 -73.04 -0.18 -7.58
N PRO A 91 -73.13 -1.45 -7.12
CA PRO A 91 -73.94 -1.78 -5.93
C PRO A 91 -73.31 -1.26 -4.62
N ILE A 92 -71.98 -1.14 -4.54
CA ILE A 92 -71.30 -0.55 -3.37
C ILE A 92 -71.61 0.96 -3.29
N LEU A 93 -71.60 1.66 -4.42
CA LEU A 93 -71.96 3.09 -4.47
C LEU A 93 -73.42 3.33 -4.06
N PHE A 94 -74.32 2.39 -4.38
CA PHE A 94 -75.72 2.45 -3.98
C PHE A 94 -75.93 2.24 -2.47
N PHE A 95 -75.13 1.36 -1.85
CA PHE A 95 -75.15 1.16 -0.40
C PHE A 95 -74.65 2.37 0.39
N TYR A 96 -73.69 3.12 -0.14
CA TYR A 96 -73.18 4.34 0.50
C TYR A 96 -74.16 5.52 0.43
N LEU A 97 -75.07 5.56 -0.55
CA LEU A 97 -76.03 6.65 -0.71
C LEU A 97 -77.31 6.50 0.14
N SER A 98 -77.57 5.32 0.72
CA SER A 98 -78.79 5.04 1.49
C SER A 98 -78.62 5.00 3.02
N GLY A 99 -77.43 5.29 3.55
CA GLY A 99 -77.17 5.30 5.00
C GLY A 99 -77.67 6.58 5.68
N GLY A 100 -78.87 6.52 6.25
CA GLY A 100 -79.54 7.63 6.91
C GLY A 100 -78.82 8.22 8.13
N LEU A 101 -78.93 9.54 8.26
CA LEU A 101 -78.68 10.30 9.47
C LEU A 101 -79.71 9.91 10.54
N GLN A 102 -79.23 9.44 11.70
CA GLN A 102 -79.96 9.53 12.97
C GLN A 102 -79.03 10.00 14.09
N ASP A 103 -79.44 11.13 14.66
CA ASP A 103 -79.35 11.57 16.05
C ASP A 103 -78.04 11.39 16.85
N GLY A 104 -77.41 12.54 17.11
CA GLY A 104 -77.19 13.04 18.48
C GLY A 104 -76.38 12.19 19.47
N GLY A 105 -75.66 11.17 19.02
CA GLY A 105 -74.75 10.38 19.84
C GLY A 105 -73.48 11.16 20.14
N GLN A 106 -73.23 11.40 21.43
CA GLN A 106 -71.95 11.90 21.93
C GLN A 106 -70.80 11.11 21.28
N ASP A 107 -69.94 11.78 20.52
CA ASP A 107 -68.84 11.15 19.80
C ASP A 107 -67.92 10.47 20.82
N SER A 108 -68.05 9.14 20.90
CA SER A 108 -67.27 8.26 21.78
C SER A 108 -65.76 8.38 21.58
N CYS A 109 -65.32 9.00 20.48
CA CYS A 109 -63.92 9.20 20.12
C CYS A 109 -63.41 10.63 20.34
N ALA A 110 -64.25 11.56 20.80
CA ALA A 110 -63.91 12.99 20.91
C ALA A 110 -62.68 13.30 21.78
N ASN A 111 -62.24 12.37 22.64
CA ASN A 111 -61.04 12.50 23.48
C ASN A 111 -60.10 11.28 23.43
N VAL A 112 -60.21 10.43 22.40
CA VAL A 112 -59.38 9.23 22.26
C VAL A 112 -58.27 9.49 21.24
N THR A 113 -57.01 9.45 21.69
CA THR A 113 -55.83 9.53 20.81
C THR A 113 -55.20 8.15 20.68
N CYS A 114 -55.13 7.63 19.45
CA CYS A 114 -54.58 6.31 19.17
C CYS A 114 -53.13 6.41 18.70
N SER A 115 -52.22 6.64 19.65
CA SER A 115 -50.78 6.69 19.36
C SER A 115 -50.28 5.33 18.87
N ASN A 116 -49.36 5.37 17.92
CA ASN A 116 -48.63 4.16 17.51
C ASN A 116 -47.98 3.51 18.75
N TYR A 117 -47.78 2.21 18.70
CA TYR A 117 -47.07 1.50 19.76
C TYR A 117 -46.45 0.20 19.26
N CYS A 118 -45.62 -0.37 20.12
CA CYS A 118 -44.91 -1.62 19.88
C CYS A 118 -45.35 -2.70 20.85
N ASN A 119 -45.62 -3.90 20.32
CA ASN A 119 -45.82 -5.09 21.13
C ASN A 119 -44.98 -6.24 20.56
N GLY A 120 -43.83 -6.49 21.19
CA GLY A 120 -42.83 -7.45 20.71
C GLY A 120 -42.29 -7.05 19.32
N ASN A 121 -42.52 -7.93 18.34
CA ASN A 121 -42.09 -7.73 16.95
C ASN A 121 -43.19 -7.15 16.06
N ILE A 122 -44.29 -6.65 16.63
CA ILE A 122 -45.39 -6.06 15.86
C ILE A 122 -45.51 -4.58 16.23
N ARG A 123 -45.37 -3.72 15.23
CA ARG A 123 -45.68 -2.30 15.32
C ARG A 123 -47.14 -2.11 14.95
N TYR A 124 -47.88 -1.44 15.82
CA TYR A 124 -49.26 -1.02 15.58
C TYR A 124 -49.24 0.46 15.20
N TYR A 125 -49.64 0.78 13.97
CA TYR A 125 -49.53 2.14 13.42
C TYR A 125 -50.84 2.61 12.78
N ASN A 126 -50.93 3.92 12.55
CA ASN A 126 -52.11 4.59 11.98
C ASN A 126 -53.39 4.26 12.75
N GLY A 127 -53.34 4.44 14.07
CA GLY A 127 -54.46 4.16 14.95
C GLY A 127 -55.68 5.03 14.66
N PHE A 128 -56.87 4.44 14.60
CA PHE A 128 -58.15 5.16 14.47
C PHE A 128 -59.15 4.67 15.51
N CYS A 129 -60.03 5.56 15.97
CA CYS A 129 -61.00 5.23 17.01
C CYS A 129 -62.33 4.75 16.40
N VAL A 130 -62.86 3.64 16.93
CA VAL A 130 -64.17 3.08 16.59
C VAL A 130 -64.90 2.77 17.90
N VAL A 131 -66.00 3.47 18.16
CA VAL A 131 -66.83 3.30 19.38
C VAL A 131 -65.99 3.43 20.67
N GLY A 132 -65.11 4.43 20.74
CA GLY A 132 -64.25 4.70 21.89
C GLY A 132 -63.04 3.76 22.06
N GLN A 133 -62.79 2.84 21.12
CA GLN A 133 -61.64 1.93 21.15
C GLN A 133 -60.70 2.16 19.97
N CYS A 134 -59.39 2.12 20.22
CA CYS A 134 -58.38 2.26 19.17
C CYS A 134 -58.21 0.96 18.38
N GLN A 135 -58.29 1.08 17.06
CA GLN A 135 -57.95 0.05 16.07
C GLN A 135 -56.66 0.46 15.37
N TYR A 136 -55.83 -0.50 14.99
CA TYR A 136 -54.50 -0.24 14.42
C TYR A 136 -54.18 -1.19 13.27
N TYR A 137 -53.28 -0.76 12.40
CA TYR A 137 -52.67 -1.64 11.39
C TYR A 137 -51.43 -2.32 11.99
N PRO A 138 -51.35 -3.66 12.02
CA PRO A 138 -50.16 -4.36 12.46
C PRO A 138 -49.11 -4.47 11.34
N GLU A 139 -47.84 -4.21 11.68
CA GLU A 139 -46.66 -4.42 10.84
C GLU A 139 -45.67 -5.31 11.59
N VAL A 140 -45.29 -6.44 11.01
CA VAL A 140 -44.27 -7.32 11.60
C VAL A 140 -42.89 -6.74 11.32
N CYS A 141 -42.19 -6.36 12.38
CA CYS A 141 -40.82 -5.87 12.35
C CYS A 141 -39.84 -7.02 12.63
N PRO A 142 -39.06 -7.49 11.64
CA PRO A 142 -38.18 -8.65 11.81
C PRO A 142 -37.12 -8.50 12.92
N ASN A 143 -36.78 -7.26 13.30
CA ASN A 143 -35.75 -6.94 14.30
C ASN A 143 -36.32 -6.30 15.57
N GLY A 144 -37.60 -6.52 15.84
CA GLY A 144 -38.33 -5.83 16.90
C GLY A 144 -38.68 -4.38 16.52
N CYS A 145 -39.39 -3.69 17.40
CA CYS A 145 -39.75 -2.29 17.19
C CYS A 145 -39.61 -1.47 18.48
N SER A 146 -39.30 -0.18 18.33
CA SER A 146 -39.15 0.76 19.44
C SER A 146 -39.51 2.18 18.99
N ASN A 147 -40.05 3.00 19.90
CA ASN A 147 -40.43 4.40 19.63
C ASN A 147 -41.23 4.57 18.33
N ASP A 148 -42.29 3.76 18.17
CA ASP A 148 -43.23 3.82 17.04
C ASP A 148 -42.63 3.53 15.66
N SER A 149 -41.47 2.85 15.60
CA SER A 149 -40.79 2.47 14.37
C SER A 149 -40.22 1.05 14.43
N CYS A 150 -40.21 0.34 13.29
CA CYS A 150 -39.48 -0.93 13.20
C CYS A 150 -37.99 -0.66 13.36
N ASN A 151 -37.31 -1.45 14.19
CA ASN A 151 -35.87 -1.38 14.31
C ASN A 151 -35.26 -1.76 12.95
N SER A 152 -34.33 -0.95 12.47
CA SER A 152 -33.49 -1.37 11.35
C SER A 152 -32.73 -2.63 11.74
N PRO A 153 -32.43 -3.54 10.79
CA PRO A 153 -31.53 -4.66 11.07
C PRO A 153 -30.29 -4.11 11.75
N LYS A 154 -29.93 -4.68 12.91
CA LYS A 154 -28.62 -4.38 13.49
C LYS A 154 -27.62 -4.71 12.37
N PRO A 155 -26.79 -3.76 11.92
CA PRO A 155 -25.82 -4.04 10.88
C PRO A 155 -25.07 -5.29 11.30
N VAL A 156 -25.10 -6.34 10.47
CA VAL A 156 -24.29 -7.52 10.72
C VAL A 156 -22.86 -7.00 10.80
N GLU A 157 -22.28 -7.01 11.99
CA GLU A 157 -20.91 -6.56 12.14
C GLU A 157 -20.05 -7.58 11.38
N PRO A 158 -19.25 -7.12 10.40
CA PRO A 158 -18.42 -8.02 9.65
C PRO A 158 -17.45 -8.73 10.61
N GLU A 159 -17.24 -10.02 10.36
CA GLU A 159 -16.23 -10.77 11.10
C GLU A 159 -14.85 -10.16 10.79
N LEU A 160 -14.21 -9.64 11.84
CA LEU A 160 -12.86 -9.10 11.77
C LEU A 160 -11.89 -10.19 12.20
N SER A 161 -11.11 -10.71 11.25
CA SER A 161 -10.05 -11.67 11.52
C SER A 161 -8.71 -10.95 11.57
N GLN A 162 -8.05 -11.00 12.72
CA GLN A 162 -6.72 -10.41 12.86
C GLN A 162 -5.66 -11.41 12.37
N ILE A 163 -4.79 -10.98 11.45
CA ILE A 163 -3.58 -11.75 11.10
C ILE A 163 -2.46 -11.38 12.07
N TYR A 164 -1.89 -12.39 12.73
CA TYR A 164 -0.76 -12.24 13.62
C TYR A 164 0.55 -12.20 12.83
N ILE A 165 1.27 -11.08 12.88
CA ILE A 165 2.61 -10.96 12.29
C ILE A 165 3.63 -11.32 13.36
N SER A 166 4.56 -12.23 13.07
CA SER A 166 5.66 -12.55 14.00
C SER A 166 6.83 -11.58 13.86
N VAL A 167 7.18 -11.21 12.63
CA VAL A 167 8.26 -10.27 12.32
C VAL A 167 7.89 -9.49 11.06
N SER A 168 8.15 -8.19 11.06
CA SER A 168 8.04 -7.36 9.86
C SER A 168 9.34 -6.60 9.60
N HIS A 169 9.77 -6.60 8.35
CA HIS A 169 10.92 -5.86 7.87
C HIS A 169 10.45 -4.75 6.94
N GLU A 170 10.81 -3.51 7.22
CA GLU A 170 10.43 -2.35 6.41
C GLU A 170 11.59 -1.99 5.48
N ASN A 171 11.35 -2.00 4.18
CA ASN A 171 12.31 -1.60 3.15
C ASN A 171 13.68 -2.29 3.29
N GLU A 172 13.68 -3.56 3.68
CA GLU A 172 14.90 -4.35 3.81
C GLU A 172 15.21 -5.12 2.52
N ASP A 173 16.50 -5.19 2.18
CA ASP A 173 16.99 -6.01 1.07
C ASP A 173 16.86 -7.51 1.39
N PRO A 174 16.70 -8.38 0.37
CA PRO A 174 16.75 -8.08 -1.06
C PRO A 174 15.42 -7.59 -1.66
N TYR A 175 14.34 -7.60 -0.88
CA TYR A 175 13.01 -7.26 -1.39
C TYR A 175 12.89 -5.79 -1.74
N TYR A 176 13.44 -4.90 -0.91
CA TYR A 176 13.39 -3.47 -1.19
C TYR A 176 14.03 -3.11 -2.54
N GLY A 177 15.27 -3.53 -2.78
CA GLY A 177 15.94 -3.33 -4.07
C GLY A 177 15.24 -3.99 -5.27
N SER A 178 14.42 -5.02 -5.05
CA SER A 178 13.71 -5.72 -6.14
C SER A 178 12.36 -5.10 -6.50
N TYR A 179 11.72 -4.37 -5.58
CA TYR A 179 10.35 -3.88 -5.73
C TYR A 179 10.22 -2.35 -5.82
N CYS A 180 11.04 -1.60 -5.09
CA CYS A 180 10.76 -0.19 -4.81
C CYS A 180 10.67 0.71 -6.06
N ASP A 181 11.48 0.44 -7.09
CA ASP A 181 11.52 1.20 -8.35
C ASP A 181 10.43 0.76 -9.34
N LYS A 182 9.79 -0.39 -9.09
CA LYS A 182 8.68 -0.93 -9.89
C LYS A 182 7.34 -0.32 -9.47
N ILE A 183 7.26 0.18 -8.25
CA ILE A 183 6.10 0.89 -7.71
C ILE A 183 6.15 2.34 -8.19
N ASN A 184 5.45 2.65 -9.29
CA ASN A 184 5.48 3.98 -9.91
C ASN A 184 4.06 4.57 -10.08
N PRO A 185 3.60 5.39 -9.12
CA PRO A 185 2.30 6.07 -9.23
C PRO A 185 2.28 7.21 -10.24
N TYR A 186 3.45 7.67 -10.72
CA TYR A 186 3.58 8.81 -11.62
C TYR A 186 3.63 8.40 -13.10
N ASP A 187 3.76 7.10 -13.38
CA ASP A 187 3.74 6.58 -14.74
C ASP A 187 2.40 6.92 -15.42
N LEU A 188 2.46 7.44 -16.65
CA LEU A 188 1.27 7.88 -17.38
C LEU A 188 0.29 6.73 -17.62
N SER A 189 0.79 5.53 -17.95
CA SER A 189 -0.06 4.37 -18.21
C SER A 189 -0.78 3.90 -16.93
N VAL A 190 -0.12 4.03 -15.78
CA VAL A 190 -0.74 3.76 -14.46
C VAL A 190 -1.86 4.76 -14.19
N ARG A 191 -1.61 6.06 -14.41
CA ARG A 191 -2.62 7.11 -14.19
C ARG A 191 -3.82 6.99 -15.13
N GLU A 192 -3.59 6.60 -16.38
CA GLU A 192 -4.67 6.33 -17.36
C GLU A 192 -5.50 5.11 -16.93
N ALA A 193 -4.86 4.00 -16.56
CA ALA A 193 -5.54 2.80 -16.08
C ALA A 193 -6.36 3.07 -14.81
N VAL A 194 -5.81 3.86 -13.88
CA VAL A 194 -6.51 4.31 -12.68
C VAL A 194 -7.73 5.17 -13.02
N SER A 195 -7.57 6.15 -13.92
CA SER A 195 -8.66 7.03 -14.33
C SER A 195 -9.82 6.22 -14.94
N GLU A 196 -9.51 5.15 -15.67
CA GLU A 196 -10.51 4.23 -16.20
C GLU A 196 -11.14 3.37 -15.10
N ALA A 197 -10.34 2.87 -14.15
CA ALA A 197 -10.83 2.06 -13.04
C ALA A 197 -11.86 2.83 -12.19
N ILE A 198 -11.51 4.05 -11.76
CA ILE A 198 -12.31 4.85 -10.82
C ILE A 198 -13.39 5.69 -11.50
N LYS A 199 -13.66 5.49 -12.79
CA LYS A 199 -14.59 6.34 -13.56
C LYS A 199 -16.00 6.44 -12.96
N LYS A 200 -16.41 5.44 -12.16
CA LYS A 200 -17.70 5.42 -11.45
C LYS A 200 -17.70 6.32 -10.21
N HIS A 201 -16.53 6.52 -9.60
CA HIS A 201 -16.34 7.32 -8.39
C HIS A 201 -15.22 8.36 -8.60
N PRO A 202 -15.42 9.36 -9.48
CA PRO A 202 -14.41 10.39 -9.71
C PRO A 202 -14.28 11.35 -8.52
N GLY A 203 -13.18 12.08 -8.46
CA GLY A 203 -12.98 13.15 -7.48
C GLY A 203 -11.95 12.80 -6.40
N ARG A 204 -12.21 13.27 -5.17
CA ARG A 204 -11.28 13.08 -4.05
C ARG A 204 -11.18 11.60 -3.68
N TYR A 205 -10.01 11.21 -3.16
CA TYR A 205 -9.74 9.89 -2.60
C TYR A 205 -10.92 9.36 -1.76
N SER A 206 -11.44 8.18 -2.10
CA SER A 206 -12.53 7.52 -1.38
C SER A 206 -12.33 6.00 -1.30
N VAL A 207 -13.07 5.36 -0.40
CA VAL A 207 -13.08 3.90 -0.27
C VAL A 207 -13.62 3.22 -1.53
N ASP A 208 -14.64 3.80 -2.17
CA ASP A 208 -15.22 3.23 -3.40
C ASP A 208 -14.20 3.18 -4.55
N GLN A 209 -13.30 4.17 -4.61
CA GLN A 209 -12.19 4.15 -5.58
C GLN A 209 -11.21 3.00 -5.34
N LEU A 210 -11.00 2.59 -4.09
CA LEU A 210 -10.18 1.42 -3.78
C LEU A 210 -10.83 0.14 -4.31
N PHE A 211 -12.15 0.01 -4.15
CA PHE A 211 -12.91 -1.15 -4.64
C PHE A 211 -12.92 -1.19 -6.18
N ASP A 212 -13.14 -0.03 -6.82
CA ASP A 212 -13.04 0.11 -8.27
C ASP A 212 -11.66 -0.33 -8.80
N ILE A 213 -10.56 0.05 -8.14
CA ILE A 213 -9.21 -0.37 -8.51
C ILE A 213 -9.05 -1.90 -8.35
N PHE A 214 -9.47 -2.45 -7.21
CA PHE A 214 -9.38 -3.89 -6.95
C PHE A 214 -10.13 -4.69 -8.02
N ASP A 215 -11.39 -4.32 -8.28
CA ASP A 215 -12.27 -4.97 -9.26
C ASP A 215 -11.73 -4.83 -10.67
N TRP A 216 -11.20 -3.65 -11.02
CA TRP A 216 -10.61 -3.40 -12.32
C TRP A 216 -9.39 -4.28 -12.56
N VAL A 217 -8.47 -4.40 -11.58
CA VAL A 217 -7.30 -5.27 -11.73
C VAL A 217 -7.73 -6.74 -11.86
N LYS A 218 -8.68 -7.22 -11.03
CA LYS A 218 -9.23 -8.58 -11.15
C LYS A 218 -9.80 -8.87 -12.53
N ALA A 219 -10.50 -7.90 -13.13
CA ALA A 219 -11.15 -8.06 -14.42
C ALA A 219 -10.17 -7.92 -15.61
N ASN A 220 -9.12 -7.12 -15.48
CA ASN A 220 -8.27 -6.71 -16.60
C ASN A 220 -6.85 -7.30 -16.57
N VAL A 221 -6.42 -7.92 -15.47
CA VAL A 221 -5.08 -8.51 -15.34
C VAL A 221 -5.21 -9.99 -14.98
N ARG A 222 -4.80 -10.85 -15.91
CA ARG A 222 -4.85 -12.30 -15.72
C ARG A 222 -3.72 -12.75 -14.82
N TYR A 223 -4.03 -13.62 -13.86
CA TYR A 223 -2.99 -14.31 -13.12
C TYR A 223 -2.21 -15.23 -14.06
N GLN A 224 -0.91 -15.03 -14.15
CA GLN A 224 -0.02 -15.86 -14.95
C GLN A 224 1.30 -16.00 -14.19
N ASN A 225 1.71 -17.24 -13.91
CA ASN A 225 3.01 -17.49 -13.27
C ASN A 225 4.14 -16.97 -14.15
N VAL A 226 4.98 -16.08 -13.62
CA VAL A 226 6.08 -15.46 -14.37
C VAL A 226 7.40 -16.14 -13.98
N PRO A 227 8.11 -16.75 -14.94
CA PRO A 227 9.32 -17.54 -14.66
C PRO A 227 10.55 -16.72 -14.24
N LEU A 228 10.48 -15.39 -14.24
CA LEU A 228 11.58 -14.50 -13.85
C LEU A 228 11.74 -14.46 -12.32
N GLY A 229 12.34 -15.51 -11.75
CA GLY A 229 13.22 -15.47 -10.57
C GLY A 229 12.81 -14.67 -9.33
N GLY A 230 11.51 -14.42 -9.12
CA GLY A 230 11.02 -13.66 -7.97
C GLY A 230 11.07 -12.13 -8.09
N ILE A 231 11.48 -11.56 -9.23
CA ILE A 231 11.53 -10.10 -9.43
C ILE A 231 10.25 -9.62 -10.14
N PRO A 232 9.54 -8.60 -9.62
CA PRO A 232 8.37 -8.05 -10.28
C PRO A 232 8.74 -7.17 -11.48
N TYR A 233 7.82 -7.11 -12.44
CA TYR A 233 7.81 -6.10 -13.50
C TYR A 233 7.39 -4.72 -12.95
N PRO A 234 7.83 -3.62 -13.59
CA PRO A 234 7.19 -2.32 -13.42
C PRO A 234 5.67 -2.40 -13.63
N ALA A 235 4.90 -1.61 -12.89
CA ALA A 235 3.45 -1.56 -13.03
C ALA A 235 2.97 -1.32 -14.48
N ALA A 236 3.67 -0.47 -15.22
CA ALA A 236 3.40 -0.17 -16.63
C ALA A 236 3.50 -1.42 -17.53
N GLU A 237 4.45 -2.32 -17.26
CA GLU A 237 4.59 -3.55 -18.04
C GLU A 237 3.43 -4.51 -17.78
N THR A 238 3.00 -4.66 -16.52
CA THR A 238 1.80 -5.45 -16.16
C THR A 238 0.55 -4.91 -16.89
N LEU A 239 0.46 -3.58 -17.07
CA LEU A 239 -0.63 -2.95 -17.81
C LEU A 239 -0.57 -3.21 -19.32
N VAL A 240 0.63 -3.35 -19.89
CA VAL A 240 0.83 -3.70 -21.30
C VAL A 240 0.53 -5.18 -21.55
N THR A 241 1.05 -6.08 -20.70
CA THR A 241 0.85 -7.53 -20.85
C THR A 241 -0.55 -7.97 -20.48
N LYS A 242 -1.25 -7.21 -19.62
CA LYS A 242 -2.52 -7.60 -18.99
C LYS A 242 -2.39 -8.94 -18.26
N SER A 243 -1.18 -9.27 -17.81
CA SER A 243 -0.91 -10.49 -17.07
C SER A 243 0.26 -10.34 -16.11
N GLY A 244 0.25 -11.15 -15.06
CA GLY A 244 1.31 -11.22 -14.06
C GLY A 244 0.91 -12.08 -12.88
N ASP A 245 1.88 -12.51 -12.09
CA ASP A 245 1.63 -13.26 -10.87
C ASP A 245 1.46 -12.33 -9.66
N CYS A 246 1.53 -12.89 -8.45
CA CYS A 246 1.24 -12.19 -7.21
C CYS A 246 2.08 -10.92 -7.02
N LYS A 247 3.40 -11.00 -7.28
CA LYS A 247 4.32 -9.86 -7.16
C LYS A 247 4.03 -8.76 -8.19
N ASN A 248 3.68 -9.12 -9.42
CA ASN A 248 3.35 -8.15 -10.46
C ASN A 248 2.06 -7.39 -10.15
N GLN A 249 1.03 -8.12 -9.70
CA GLN A 249 -0.25 -7.51 -9.35
C GLN A 249 -0.14 -6.65 -8.08
N ALA A 250 0.64 -7.08 -7.08
CA ALA A 250 0.92 -6.30 -5.89
C ALA A 250 1.55 -4.93 -6.23
N VAL A 251 2.57 -4.93 -7.11
CA VAL A 251 3.22 -3.70 -7.59
C VAL A 251 2.24 -2.80 -8.36
N LEU A 252 1.41 -3.38 -9.23
CA LEU A 252 0.41 -2.64 -9.98
C LEU A 252 -0.62 -1.98 -9.05
N VAL A 253 -1.27 -2.77 -8.19
CA VAL A 253 -2.31 -2.30 -7.25
C VAL A 253 -1.73 -1.20 -6.35
N THR A 254 -0.53 -1.40 -5.81
CA THR A 254 0.15 -0.40 -4.99
C THR A 254 0.39 0.90 -5.76
N SER A 255 0.85 0.81 -7.01
CA SER A 255 1.07 1.99 -7.86
C SER A 255 -0.24 2.73 -8.17
N MET A 256 -1.30 1.97 -8.46
CA MET A 256 -2.63 2.52 -8.79
C MET A 256 -3.25 3.25 -7.60
N ILE A 257 -3.22 2.65 -6.40
CA ILE A 257 -3.78 3.26 -5.19
C ILE A 257 -3.01 4.53 -4.80
N ARG A 258 -1.68 4.50 -4.94
CA ARG A 258 -0.85 5.69 -4.69
C ARG A 258 -1.11 6.81 -5.69
N ALA A 259 -1.44 6.47 -6.95
CA ALA A 259 -1.77 7.46 -7.98
C ALA A 259 -3.07 8.25 -7.68
N ILE A 260 -4.00 7.69 -6.90
CA ILE A 260 -5.21 8.40 -6.43
C ILE A 260 -5.02 9.09 -5.06
N GLY A 261 -3.79 9.11 -4.53
CA GLY A 261 -3.46 9.72 -3.24
C GLY A 261 -3.68 8.81 -2.03
N GLY A 262 -3.92 7.52 -2.24
CA GLY A 262 -3.96 6.54 -1.16
C GLY A 262 -2.56 6.14 -0.67
N THR A 263 -2.47 5.64 0.55
CA THR A 263 -1.22 5.09 1.10
C THR A 263 -1.24 3.57 0.97
N ALA A 264 -0.34 3.03 0.14
CA ALA A 264 -0.20 1.59 -0.05
C ALA A 264 1.26 1.14 -0.06
N LYS A 265 1.48 -0.13 0.31
CA LYS A 265 2.78 -0.82 0.29
C LYS A 265 2.62 -2.17 -0.41
N VAL A 266 3.70 -2.69 -0.98
CA VAL A 266 3.78 -4.11 -1.34
C VAL A 266 4.20 -4.90 -0.10
N VAL A 267 3.60 -6.07 0.09
CA VAL A 267 4.02 -7.07 1.08
C VAL A 267 4.55 -8.28 0.33
N ALA A 268 5.80 -8.63 0.58
CA ALA A 268 6.37 -9.91 0.17
C ALA A 268 6.39 -10.86 1.37
N ASP A 269 5.74 -12.02 1.21
CA ASP A 269 5.64 -13.07 2.23
C ASP A 269 6.40 -14.33 1.76
N PRO A 270 7.70 -14.46 2.11
CA PRO A 270 8.48 -15.65 1.76
C PRO A 270 7.90 -16.94 2.32
N GLY A 271 7.22 -16.91 3.46
CA GLY A 271 6.71 -18.11 4.11
C GLY A 271 5.65 -18.86 3.30
N CYS A 272 4.98 -18.19 2.36
CA CYS A 272 3.97 -18.78 1.47
C CYS A 272 4.32 -18.51 0.00
N SER A 273 5.49 -17.95 -0.28
CA SER A 273 5.93 -17.57 -1.62
C SER A 273 4.90 -16.69 -2.34
N HIS A 274 4.38 -15.69 -1.63
CA HIS A 274 3.30 -14.83 -2.12
C HIS A 274 3.64 -13.35 -1.95
N ALA A 275 2.96 -12.51 -2.72
CA ALA A 275 3.06 -11.07 -2.58
C ALA A 275 1.71 -10.40 -2.88
N TYR A 276 1.38 -9.35 -2.16
CA TYR A 276 0.11 -8.62 -2.28
C TYR A 276 0.31 -7.14 -1.94
N ALA A 277 -0.65 -6.30 -2.31
CA ALA A 277 -0.67 -4.93 -1.83
C ALA A 277 -1.30 -4.88 -0.44
N MET A 278 -0.93 -3.89 0.36
CA MET A 278 -1.69 -3.50 1.56
C MET A 278 -1.94 -2.01 1.55
N VAL A 279 -3.10 -1.62 2.08
CA VAL A 279 -3.62 -0.25 2.00
C VAL A 279 -3.93 0.26 3.39
N TYR A 280 -3.52 1.50 3.66
CA TYR A 280 -3.78 2.14 4.93
C TYR A 280 -5.28 2.40 5.11
N ALA A 281 -5.84 1.83 6.19
CA ALA A 281 -7.25 1.88 6.51
C ALA A 281 -7.62 2.91 7.60
N GLY A 282 -6.61 3.53 8.22
CA GLY A 282 -6.81 4.51 9.30
C GLY A 282 -6.00 4.19 10.54
N SER A 283 -6.33 4.88 11.63
CA SER A 283 -5.64 4.79 12.92
C SER A 283 -6.53 4.37 14.09
N SER A 284 -7.81 4.09 13.84
CA SER A 284 -8.77 3.71 14.89
C SER A 284 -9.64 2.54 14.47
N GLU A 285 -9.95 1.61 15.39
CA GLU A 285 -10.83 0.47 15.05
C GLU A 285 -12.19 0.88 14.47
N ALA A 286 -12.68 2.08 14.79
CA ALA A 286 -13.89 2.64 14.19
C ALA A 286 -13.75 2.81 12.67
N GLU A 287 -12.60 3.31 12.18
CA GLU A 287 -12.32 3.45 10.75
C GLU A 287 -12.21 2.09 10.07
N LEU A 288 -11.56 1.11 10.71
CA LEU A 288 -11.49 -0.26 10.19
C LEU A 288 -12.88 -0.91 10.13
N ARG A 289 -13.70 -0.73 11.16
CA ARG A 289 -15.10 -1.20 11.16
C ARG A 289 -15.92 -0.52 10.06
N ASN A 290 -15.71 0.77 9.81
CA ASN A 290 -16.37 1.48 8.72
C ASN A 290 -15.96 0.92 7.35
N LEU A 291 -14.66 0.70 7.14
CA LEU A 291 -14.14 0.12 5.90
C LEU A 291 -14.62 -1.33 5.71
N SER A 292 -14.64 -2.11 6.78
CA SER A 292 -15.13 -3.50 6.72
C SER A 292 -16.63 -3.57 6.42
N ARG A 293 -17.43 -2.62 6.95
CA ARG A 293 -18.84 -2.48 6.56
C ARG A 293 -19.00 -2.07 5.10
N ALA A 294 -18.13 -1.21 4.59
CA ALA A 294 -18.13 -0.84 3.17
C ALA A 294 -17.79 -2.05 2.28
N ILE A 295 -16.79 -2.86 2.66
CA ILE A 295 -16.44 -4.12 1.98
C ILE A 295 -17.64 -5.07 1.98
N ALA A 296 -18.27 -5.30 3.14
CA ALA A 296 -19.44 -6.18 3.24
C ALA A 296 -20.64 -5.64 2.43
N SER A 297 -20.80 -4.32 2.36
CA SER A 297 -21.85 -3.71 1.53
C SER A 297 -21.60 -3.86 0.03
N HIS A 298 -20.35 -3.83 -0.40
CA HIS A 298 -19.97 -3.91 -1.83
C HIS A 298 -19.87 -5.37 -2.31
N TYR A 299 -19.27 -6.25 -1.51
CA TYR A 299 -18.96 -7.63 -1.88
C TYR A 299 -19.89 -8.68 -1.26
N GLY A 300 -20.79 -8.28 -0.36
CA GLY A 300 -21.78 -9.13 0.29
C GLY A 300 -21.53 -9.34 1.79
N SER A 301 -22.61 -9.61 2.54
CA SER A 301 -22.60 -9.66 4.02
C SER A 301 -21.70 -10.73 4.64
N ASN A 302 -21.24 -11.71 3.84
CA ASN A 302 -20.35 -12.78 4.29
C ASN A 302 -18.87 -12.45 4.08
N ALA A 303 -18.54 -11.19 3.73
CA ALA A 303 -17.16 -10.76 3.58
C ALA A 303 -16.44 -10.68 4.94
N SER A 304 -15.35 -11.43 5.09
CA SER A 304 -14.45 -11.37 6.25
C SER A 304 -13.24 -10.50 5.91
N VAL A 305 -12.87 -9.59 6.81
CA VAL A 305 -11.77 -8.66 6.54
C VAL A 305 -10.57 -9.01 7.40
N ASP A 306 -9.56 -9.58 6.74
CA ASP A 306 -8.21 -9.71 7.26
C ASP A 306 -7.49 -8.36 7.25
N TYR A 307 -6.94 -8.00 8.40
CA TYR A 307 -6.16 -6.77 8.56
C TYR A 307 -4.90 -6.99 9.38
N PHE A 308 -3.93 -6.12 9.16
CA PHE A 308 -2.71 -6.03 9.95
C PHE A 308 -2.79 -4.87 10.94
N LYS A 309 -2.27 -5.13 12.14
CA LYS A 309 -1.96 -4.15 13.18
C LYS A 309 -0.45 -4.28 13.44
N TYR A 310 0.29 -3.18 13.36
CA TYR A 310 1.77 -3.11 13.38
C TYR A 310 2.23 -2.35 14.64
N ASN A 311 3.19 -2.72 15.57
CA ASN A 311 3.94 -1.95 16.68
C ASN A 311 5.41 -2.24 16.40
N ASN A 312 6.26 -1.22 16.54
CA ASN A 312 7.68 -1.46 16.80
C ASN A 312 7.88 -1.96 18.24
N GLY A 313 8.45 -3.15 18.35
CA GLY A 313 9.23 -3.53 19.52
C GLY A 313 8.76 -4.80 20.20
N THR A 314 9.14 -5.93 19.61
CA THR A 314 9.37 -7.23 20.28
C THR A 314 8.17 -7.90 20.96
N VAL A 315 7.62 -8.88 20.22
CA VAL A 315 6.71 -9.96 20.65
C VAL A 315 5.25 -9.57 20.93
N SER A 316 4.37 -10.08 20.07
CA SER A 316 2.91 -10.27 20.16
C SER A 316 2.06 -9.09 20.65
N TYR A 317 1.11 -8.72 19.79
CA TYR A 317 0.09 -7.65 19.93
C TYR A 317 0.62 -6.25 19.74
N LEU A 318 0.87 -5.86 18.49
CA LEU A 318 1.74 -4.75 18.26
C LEU A 318 1.19 -3.69 17.25
N VAL A 319 1.09 -2.39 17.67
CA VAL A 319 0.72 -0.97 17.24
C VAL A 319 1.86 0.14 17.02
N TYR A 320 2.17 0.72 15.87
CA TYR A 320 3.12 1.81 15.65
C TYR A 320 2.25 2.82 14.97
N ASN A 321 2.05 3.94 15.67
CA ASN A 321 1.16 5.00 15.26
C ASN A 321 -0.30 4.54 15.04
N ASN A 322 -0.78 3.53 15.78
CA ASN A 322 -2.16 3.02 15.71
C ASN A 322 -2.65 2.66 14.29
N SER A 323 -1.74 2.46 13.34
CA SER A 323 -2.08 2.34 11.93
C SER A 323 -2.61 0.93 11.60
N MET A 324 -3.72 0.87 10.89
CA MET A 324 -4.31 -0.39 10.43
C MET A 324 -4.18 -0.48 8.91
N TRP A 325 -3.86 -1.67 8.43
CA TRP A 325 -3.65 -1.93 7.01
C TRP A 325 -4.52 -3.10 6.57
N ILE A 326 -5.14 -2.99 5.40
CA ILE A 326 -5.97 -4.04 4.83
C ILE A 326 -5.27 -4.64 3.62
N ILE A 327 -5.42 -5.95 3.45
CA ILE A 327 -4.85 -6.68 2.33
C ILE A 327 -5.61 -6.37 1.05
N PHE A 328 -4.89 -6.06 -0.02
CA PHE A 328 -5.39 -5.92 -1.38
C PHE A 328 -4.67 -6.93 -2.27
N ASP A 329 -5.13 -8.19 -2.21
CA ASP A 329 -4.58 -9.31 -2.97
C ASP A 329 -5.49 -9.66 -4.13
N THR A 330 -5.25 -9.08 -5.30
CA THR A 330 -6.05 -9.38 -6.50
C THR A 330 -5.66 -10.73 -7.12
N ALA A 331 -4.47 -11.24 -6.80
CA ALA A 331 -3.96 -12.48 -7.34
C ALA A 331 -4.71 -13.69 -6.77
N ALA A 332 -5.01 -13.66 -5.46
CA ALA A 332 -5.66 -14.77 -4.77
C ALA A 332 -6.92 -14.40 -3.98
N GLY A 333 -7.04 -13.15 -3.55
CA GLY A 333 -8.22 -12.66 -2.83
C GLY A 333 -9.45 -12.53 -3.72
N ASN A 334 -10.62 -12.72 -3.11
CA ASN A 334 -11.91 -12.51 -3.78
C ASN A 334 -12.37 -11.05 -3.66
N TYR A 335 -11.96 -10.37 -2.59
CA TYR A 335 -12.28 -8.98 -2.27
C TYR A 335 -11.19 -8.41 -1.34
N PRO A 336 -11.09 -7.07 -1.18
CA PRO A 336 -10.19 -6.46 -0.22
C PRO A 336 -10.38 -7.02 1.20
N GLY A 337 -9.28 -7.33 1.86
CA GLY A 337 -9.27 -8.01 3.16
C GLY A 337 -9.23 -9.53 3.07
N THR A 338 -8.92 -10.12 1.91
CA THR A 338 -8.70 -11.58 1.81
C THR A 338 -7.41 -11.90 1.09
N THR A 339 -6.81 -13.04 1.44
CA THR A 339 -5.63 -13.60 0.78
C THR A 339 -5.69 -15.13 0.77
N LEU A 340 -4.61 -15.79 0.35
CA LEU A 340 -4.48 -17.24 0.40
C LEU A 340 -4.55 -17.75 1.84
N LYS A 341 -5.32 -18.83 2.05
CA LYS A 341 -5.47 -19.46 3.36
C LYS A 341 -4.13 -19.90 3.98
N ASN A 342 -3.16 -20.31 3.17
CA ASN A 342 -1.82 -20.71 3.62
C ASN A 342 -0.88 -19.52 3.92
N CYS A 343 -1.32 -18.29 3.67
CA CYS A 343 -0.62 -17.07 4.11
C CYS A 343 -1.17 -16.53 5.45
N SER A 344 -2.04 -17.29 6.13
CA SER A 344 -2.49 -16.98 7.51
C SER A 344 -1.46 -17.44 8.57
N GLY A 345 -1.60 -16.93 9.79
CA GLY A 345 -0.77 -17.29 10.95
C GLY A 345 0.48 -16.39 11.12
N ASN A 346 1.41 -16.81 11.99
CA ASN A 346 2.63 -16.04 12.31
C ASN A 346 3.60 -15.98 11.12
N ARG A 347 3.74 -14.79 10.51
CA ARG A 347 4.57 -14.56 9.31
C ARG A 347 5.76 -13.63 9.55
N THR A 348 6.83 -13.87 8.79
CA THR A 348 7.84 -12.85 8.51
C THR A 348 7.46 -12.14 7.22
N LEU A 349 7.12 -10.86 7.33
CA LEU A 349 6.67 -10.04 6.20
C LEU A 349 7.72 -9.00 5.84
N HIS A 350 7.93 -8.77 4.55
CA HIS A 350 8.73 -7.65 4.06
C HIS A 350 7.77 -6.64 3.44
N MET A 351 7.74 -5.44 4.00
CA MET A 351 6.90 -4.33 3.58
C MET A 351 7.74 -3.36 2.77
N ILE A 352 7.28 -3.02 1.56
CA ILE A 352 8.04 -2.24 0.59
C ILE A 352 7.24 -1.01 0.15
N THR A 353 7.83 0.18 0.33
CA THR A 353 7.34 1.45 -0.22
C THR A 353 7.97 1.76 -1.58
N SER A 354 7.38 2.73 -2.29
CA SER A 354 7.98 3.23 -3.53
C SER A 354 9.23 4.05 -3.20
N CYS A 355 10.33 3.83 -3.93
CA CYS A 355 11.48 4.73 -3.83
C CYS A 355 11.22 6.08 -4.52
N LEU A 356 10.14 6.20 -5.32
CA LEU A 356 9.82 7.42 -6.07
C LEU A 356 9.06 8.47 -5.24
N ASP A 357 8.65 8.14 -4.02
CA ASP A 357 7.89 9.05 -3.15
C ASP A 357 8.63 10.35 -2.84
N CYS A 358 9.96 10.30 -2.84
CA CYS A 358 10.78 11.46 -2.54
C CYS A 358 10.99 12.40 -3.72
N VAL A 359 10.70 11.95 -4.95
CA VAL A 359 10.99 12.71 -6.18
C VAL A 359 10.27 14.05 -6.20
N ASN A 360 9.07 14.12 -5.63
CA ASN A 360 8.31 15.37 -5.55
C ASN A 360 8.79 16.31 -4.43
N SER A 361 9.37 15.76 -3.36
CA SER A 361 9.89 16.55 -2.24
C SER A 361 11.29 17.11 -2.53
N TYR A 362 12.11 16.38 -3.32
CA TYR A 362 13.49 16.74 -3.63
C TYR A 362 13.83 16.44 -5.11
N PRO A 363 13.38 17.28 -6.06
CA PRO A 363 13.48 17.00 -7.50
C PRO A 363 14.89 16.74 -8.02
N ASN A 364 15.92 17.23 -7.31
CA ASN A 364 17.31 17.15 -7.77
C ASN A 364 18.12 16.02 -7.14
N LYS A 365 17.62 15.30 -6.11
CA LYS A 365 18.28 14.16 -5.41
C LYS A 365 17.33 13.57 -4.33
N PRO A 366 16.30 12.81 -4.72
CA PRO A 366 15.29 12.33 -3.79
C PRO A 366 15.64 10.95 -3.27
N TYR A 367 16.35 10.89 -2.15
CA TYR A 367 16.67 9.60 -1.53
C TYR A 367 15.64 9.22 -0.47
N THR A 368 15.14 7.99 -0.51
CA THR A 368 14.41 7.35 0.58
C THR A 368 15.37 6.66 1.55
N PHE A 369 15.17 6.87 2.85
CA PHE A 369 15.81 6.08 3.92
C PHE A 369 14.86 5.97 5.12
N ASN A 370 14.52 4.76 5.55
CA ASN A 370 13.56 4.51 6.64
C ASN A 370 12.23 5.28 6.45
N ASP A 371 11.62 5.19 5.27
CA ASP A 371 10.38 5.88 4.88
C ASP A 371 10.43 7.42 5.00
N LYS A 372 11.63 8.02 5.09
CA LYS A 372 11.84 9.47 5.06
C LYS A 372 12.60 9.88 3.82
N CYS A 373 12.28 11.08 3.35
CA CYS A 373 12.91 11.68 2.20
C CYS A 373 14.06 12.58 2.61
N TYR A 374 15.18 12.43 1.91
CA TYR A 374 16.38 13.22 2.09
C TYR A 374 16.88 13.74 0.75
N SER A 375 17.49 14.93 0.78
CA SER A 375 18.23 15.49 -0.37
C SER A 375 19.60 14.82 -0.60
N GLN A 376 20.06 14.02 0.37
CA GLN A 376 21.28 13.21 0.36
C GLN A 376 21.17 12.12 1.42
N CYS A 377 21.85 10.98 1.25
CA CYS A 377 21.78 9.92 2.26
C CYS A 377 22.22 10.41 3.65
N PRO A 378 21.44 10.11 4.72
CA PRO A 378 21.79 10.53 6.06
C PRO A 378 23.06 9.81 6.56
N SER A 379 23.68 10.36 7.60
CA SER A 379 24.84 9.73 8.25
C SER A 379 24.54 8.28 8.65
N GLY A 380 25.47 7.38 8.35
CA GLY A 380 25.31 5.93 8.51
C GLY A 380 24.67 5.23 7.31
N ALA A 381 24.35 5.95 6.23
CA ALA A 381 23.78 5.38 5.02
C ALA A 381 24.52 5.87 3.76
N VAL A 382 24.43 5.08 2.69
CA VAL A 382 24.98 5.39 1.36
C VAL A 382 23.95 5.15 0.30
N THR A 383 24.14 5.70 -0.89
CA THR A 383 23.28 5.51 -2.04
C THR A 383 23.26 4.02 -2.41
N ALA A 384 22.07 3.45 -2.35
CA ALA A 384 21.80 2.11 -2.85
C ALA A 384 21.53 2.15 -4.36
N ASN A 385 20.74 3.14 -4.78
CA ASN A 385 20.40 3.44 -6.17
C ASN A 385 20.00 4.92 -6.30
N GLN A 386 19.64 5.39 -7.49
CA GLN A 386 19.30 6.79 -7.75
C GLN A 386 18.16 7.39 -6.90
N TYR A 387 17.40 6.57 -6.17
CA TYR A 387 16.25 6.97 -5.36
C TYR A 387 16.29 6.50 -3.90
N ALA A 388 17.29 5.72 -3.50
CA ALA A 388 17.28 5.07 -2.19
C ALA A 388 18.65 5.06 -1.53
N CYS A 389 18.66 5.12 -0.21
CA CYS A 389 19.82 4.87 0.62
C CYS A 389 19.73 3.48 1.26
N LYS A 390 20.88 2.87 1.49
CA LYS A 390 21.05 1.67 2.32
C LYS A 390 21.91 1.98 3.53
N PRO A 391 21.63 1.38 4.70
CA PRO A 391 22.49 1.55 5.87
C PRO A 391 23.85 0.92 5.61
N CYS A 392 24.89 1.48 6.20
CA CYS A 392 26.19 0.82 6.22
C CYS A 392 26.15 -0.44 7.11
N PRO A 393 26.91 -1.50 6.76
CA PRO A 393 26.98 -2.69 7.60
C PRO A 393 27.47 -2.39 9.01
N ALA A 394 27.16 -3.26 9.98
CA ALA A 394 27.59 -3.09 11.35
C ALA A 394 29.12 -2.88 11.45
N GLY A 395 29.53 -1.79 12.12
CA GLY A 395 30.93 -1.39 12.26
C GLY A 395 31.50 -0.57 11.11
N TYR A 396 30.70 -0.21 10.11
CA TYR A 396 31.06 0.73 9.05
C TYR A 396 30.44 2.11 9.30
N GLN A 397 31.08 3.16 8.79
CA GLN A 397 30.59 4.54 8.82
C GLN A 397 30.49 5.07 7.38
N SER A 398 29.52 5.93 7.10
CA SER A 398 29.33 6.51 5.77
C SER A 398 30.23 7.73 5.55
N TYR A 399 30.96 7.78 4.44
CA TYR A 399 31.71 8.96 4.00
C TYR A 399 31.67 9.07 2.48
N ASN A 400 31.31 10.24 1.95
CA ASN A 400 31.21 10.49 0.51
C ASN A 400 30.53 9.35 -0.28
N ASP A 401 29.37 8.93 0.20
CA ASP A 401 28.56 7.87 -0.42
C ASP A 401 29.19 6.45 -0.42
N GLN A 402 30.16 6.22 0.48
CA GLN A 402 30.81 4.93 0.67
C GLN A 402 30.77 4.49 2.13
N CYS A 403 30.65 3.18 2.35
CA CYS A 403 30.75 2.60 3.69
C CYS A 403 32.21 2.23 3.95
N LEU A 404 32.84 2.93 4.90
CA LEU A 404 34.23 2.71 5.30
C LEU A 404 34.29 2.08 6.69
N LYS A 405 35.24 1.19 6.92
CA LYS A 405 35.50 0.57 8.21
C LYS A 405 36.90 0.91 8.67
N CYS A 406 37.01 1.46 9.88
CA CYS A 406 38.29 1.71 10.51
C CYS A 406 38.79 0.47 11.29
N PRO A 407 40.12 0.29 11.41
CA PRO A 407 40.70 -0.69 12.31
C PRO A 407 40.22 -0.52 13.76
N THR A 408 40.27 -1.60 14.54
CA THR A 408 39.91 -1.57 15.97
C THR A 408 40.69 -0.47 16.72
N GLY A 409 39.97 0.36 17.49
CA GLY A 409 40.57 1.49 18.24
C GLY A 409 40.70 2.78 17.42
N GLN A 410 40.19 2.81 16.19
CA GLN A 410 40.14 4.00 15.35
C GLN A 410 38.70 4.39 14.99
N ILE A 411 38.49 5.66 14.69
CA ILE A 411 37.23 6.25 14.22
C ILE A 411 37.47 6.97 12.89
N LEU A 412 36.45 7.00 12.02
CA LEU A 412 36.51 7.67 10.74
C LEU A 412 36.41 9.19 10.93
N GLY A 413 37.37 9.91 10.36
CA GLY A 413 37.40 11.36 10.35
C GLY A 413 36.53 11.99 9.28
N ASN A 414 36.36 13.31 9.36
CA ASN A 414 35.58 14.12 8.41
C ASN A 414 36.27 14.24 7.04
N ASP A 415 37.50 13.77 6.92
CA ASP A 415 38.31 13.66 5.72
C ASP A 415 38.31 12.23 5.13
N GLY A 416 37.55 11.31 5.74
CA GLY A 416 37.48 9.92 5.32
C GLY A 416 38.68 9.06 5.74
N LEU A 417 39.58 9.58 6.58
CA LEU A 417 40.73 8.84 7.11
C LEU A 417 40.43 8.28 8.50
N CYS A 418 41.09 7.19 8.88
CA CYS A 418 40.91 6.59 10.20
C CYS A 418 41.92 7.16 11.21
N TYR A 419 41.43 7.57 12.37
CA TYR A 419 42.21 8.17 13.43
C TYR A 419 42.07 7.39 14.74
N PRO A 420 43.14 7.27 15.56
CA PRO A 420 43.01 6.75 16.92
C PRO A 420 41.99 7.54 17.73
N THR A 421 41.17 6.83 18.52
CA THR A 421 40.19 7.46 19.40
C THR A 421 40.88 8.27 20.50
N CYS A 422 40.40 9.49 20.74
CA CYS A 422 40.87 10.34 21.82
C CYS A 422 40.11 10.05 23.13
N GLY A 423 40.45 8.91 23.74
CA GLY A 423 39.97 8.43 25.04
C GLY A 423 38.47 8.16 25.18
N ASN A 424 37.66 8.48 24.17
CA ASN A 424 36.29 8.01 24.00
C ASN A 424 36.05 7.61 22.52
N PRO A 425 35.04 6.78 22.21
CA PRO A 425 34.83 6.22 20.87
C PRO A 425 34.25 7.21 19.84
N THR A 426 34.02 8.48 20.19
CA THR A 426 33.43 9.50 19.30
C THR A 426 34.36 10.67 19.01
N THR A 427 35.46 10.82 19.74
CA THR A 427 36.43 11.92 19.55
C THR A 427 37.69 11.41 18.85
N TYR A 428 38.18 12.15 17.86
CA TYR A 428 39.52 12.00 17.29
C TYR A 428 40.15 13.36 17.06
N CYS A 429 41.49 13.36 16.92
CA CYS A 429 42.26 14.57 16.69
C CYS A 429 42.81 14.57 15.26
N GLN A 430 42.52 15.64 14.53
CA GLN A 430 43.06 15.88 13.19
C GLN A 430 44.58 16.14 13.25
N SER A 431 45.26 16.04 12.11
CA SER A 431 46.70 16.33 12.03
C SER A 431 47.06 17.69 12.64
N GLY A 432 48.02 17.68 13.56
CA GLY A 432 48.44 18.87 14.32
C GLY A 432 47.77 19.04 15.70
N SER A 433 46.75 18.24 16.00
CA SER A 433 46.15 18.15 17.32
C SER A 433 46.59 16.88 18.03
N HIS A 434 46.76 16.96 19.34
CA HIS A 434 47.10 15.82 20.20
C HIS A 434 45.95 15.53 21.16
N CYS A 435 45.74 14.25 21.47
CA CYS A 435 44.73 13.87 22.46
C CYS A 435 45.26 14.06 23.88
N TYR A 436 44.53 14.82 24.69
CA TYR A 436 44.80 14.98 26.11
C TYR A 436 43.47 15.02 26.90
N ASN A 437 43.29 14.10 27.86
CA ASN A 437 42.10 14.00 28.70
C ASN A 437 40.77 14.08 27.89
N ASN A 438 40.66 13.26 26.84
CA ASN A 438 39.50 13.17 25.95
C ASN A 438 39.20 14.45 25.14
N LYS A 439 40.17 15.37 25.03
CA LYS A 439 40.07 16.60 24.25
C LYS A 439 41.23 16.69 23.26
N CYS A 440 40.93 17.23 22.08
CA CYS A 440 41.97 17.55 21.12
C CYS A 440 42.56 18.92 21.43
N VAL A 441 43.86 18.92 21.73
CA VAL A 441 44.62 20.13 22.04
C VAL A 441 45.55 20.40 20.86
N THR A 442 45.42 21.58 20.28
CA THR A 442 46.30 22.06 19.21
C THR A 442 47.20 23.12 19.79
N CYS A 443 48.51 22.95 19.62
CA CYS A 443 49.48 23.98 19.95
C CYS A 443 49.71 24.88 18.74
N GLN A 444 50.06 26.15 19.00
CA GLN A 444 50.48 27.06 17.94
C GLN A 444 51.69 26.47 17.19
N ALA A 445 51.84 26.84 15.92
CA ALA A 445 52.98 26.38 15.13
C ALA A 445 54.29 26.68 15.85
N GLY A 446 55.14 25.65 16.01
CA GLY A 446 56.40 25.76 16.74
C GLY A 446 56.30 25.53 18.25
N TYR A 447 55.14 25.17 18.82
CA TYR A 447 54.97 24.78 20.22
C TYR A 447 54.70 23.27 20.35
N ILE A 448 55.04 22.69 21.50
CA ILE A 448 54.91 21.27 21.84
C ILE A 448 53.87 21.11 22.95
N LEU A 449 52.97 20.12 22.85
CA LEU A 449 52.02 19.80 23.93
C LEU A 449 52.74 19.07 25.07
N GLY A 450 52.67 19.64 26.26
CA GLY A 450 53.20 19.06 27.49
C GLY A 450 52.31 17.98 28.10
N THR A 451 52.84 17.24 29.06
CA THR A 451 52.14 16.16 29.79
C THR A 451 51.02 16.68 30.70
N ASP A 452 50.98 17.98 30.95
CA ASP A 452 49.93 18.70 31.68
C ASP A 452 48.83 19.27 30.76
N GLY A 453 48.94 19.04 29.45
CA GLY A 453 47.99 19.55 28.46
C GLY A 453 48.20 21.01 28.05
N LEU A 454 49.31 21.64 28.46
CA LEU A 454 49.67 23.00 28.08
C LEU A 454 50.68 23.02 26.92
N CYS A 455 50.70 24.10 26.13
CA CYS A 455 51.62 24.24 25.01
C CYS A 455 52.89 25.01 25.41
N TYR A 456 54.04 24.44 25.12
CA TYR A 456 55.36 24.96 25.49
C TYR A 456 56.23 25.23 24.27
N GLN A 457 57.17 26.18 24.38
CA GLN A 457 58.21 26.34 23.35
C GLN A 457 59.23 25.19 23.42
N PRO A 458 59.71 24.69 22.27
CA PRO A 458 60.80 23.72 22.20
C PRO A 458 62.07 24.23 22.89
N CYS A 459 62.78 23.33 23.56
CA CYS A 459 64.03 23.59 24.24
C CYS A 459 65.12 22.64 23.76
N GLY A 460 65.98 23.11 22.85
CA GLY A 460 67.12 22.35 22.33
C GLY A 460 66.77 21.32 21.26
N SER A 461 65.55 20.77 21.26
CA SER A 461 65.06 19.88 20.21
C SER A 461 63.54 20.07 19.96
N PRO A 462 63.00 19.62 18.81
CA PRO A 462 61.57 19.69 18.50
C PRO A 462 60.65 18.87 19.41
N THR A 463 61.20 18.03 20.30
CA THR A 463 60.42 17.15 21.20
C THR A 463 60.71 17.41 22.68
N THR A 464 61.59 18.35 23.01
CA THR A 464 61.97 18.69 24.38
C THR A 464 61.37 20.04 24.75
N TYR A 465 60.79 20.17 25.95
CA TYR A 465 60.26 21.43 26.48
C TYR A 465 60.51 21.50 27.99
N CYS A 466 60.38 22.69 28.57
CA CYS A 466 60.51 22.89 30.02
C CYS A 466 59.14 22.99 30.67
N GLN A 467 58.93 22.25 31.77
CA GLN A 467 57.68 22.30 32.54
C GLN A 467 57.49 23.66 33.22
N SER A 468 56.25 23.96 33.62
CA SER A 468 55.93 25.17 34.39
C SER A 468 56.85 25.33 35.62
N GLY A 469 57.40 26.54 35.80
CA GLY A 469 58.43 26.83 36.81
C GLY A 469 59.86 26.55 36.36
N SER A 470 60.10 26.38 35.05
CA SER A 470 61.44 26.29 34.44
C SER A 470 61.51 27.11 33.15
N TYR A 471 62.70 27.60 32.79
CA TYR A 471 62.97 28.29 31.53
C TYR A 471 64.03 27.56 30.71
N CYS A 472 63.99 27.73 29.38
CA CYS A 472 64.98 27.14 28.48
C CYS A 472 66.17 28.09 28.29
N SER A 473 67.40 27.57 28.42
CA SER A 473 68.62 28.27 28.01
C SER A 473 69.61 27.28 27.40
N ASN A 474 70.21 27.60 26.25
CA ASN A 474 71.16 26.73 25.54
C ASN A 474 70.69 25.26 25.37
N GLY A 475 69.40 25.08 25.12
CA GLY A 475 68.80 23.75 24.94
C GLY A 475 68.68 22.90 26.21
N ARG A 476 68.79 23.52 27.39
CA ARG A 476 68.59 22.86 28.70
C ARG A 476 67.57 23.64 29.53
N CYS A 477 66.82 22.91 30.35
CA CYS A 477 65.85 23.50 31.27
C CYS A 477 66.50 23.86 32.61
N TYR A 478 66.24 25.08 33.07
CA TYR A 478 66.68 25.61 34.35
C TYR A 478 65.47 25.99 35.18
N ARG A 479 65.48 25.69 36.48
CA ARG A 479 64.39 26.07 37.39
C ARG A 479 64.41 27.59 37.59
N SER A 480 63.26 28.23 37.40
CA SER A 480 63.07 29.69 37.59
C SER A 480 63.06 30.08 39.05
#